data_AF-A0A936GBI7-F1
#
_entry.id   AF-A0A936GBI7-F1
#
_cell.length_a   1.000
_cell.length_b   1.000
_cell.length_c   1.000
_cell.angle_alpha   90.00
_cell.angle_beta   90.00
_cell.angle_gamma   90.00
#
_symmetry.space_group_name_H-M   'P 1'
#
loop_
_entity.id
_entity.type
_entity.pdbx_description
1 polymer ?
#
loop_
_entity_poly.entity_id
_entity_poly.type
_entity_poly.pdbx_seq_one_letter_code
_entity_poly.pdbx_strand_id
1 'polypeptide(L)'
;MVKHHYVELFKEGTPEHALAVDIASRTYEFTEYLVNVLKVTDVGAVYPHKVTYHASCHYLREMGLKTEAKTLFVKSKAWSLCNSKKKTCCGFGGAFHRHLSRSQPLDDGKQGQGYRR
;
A
#
# COMPACT_ATOMS: atom_id res chain seq x y z
N MET A 1 8.08 -7.60 3.72
CA MET A 1 8.73 -8.14 4.96
C MET A 1 8.26 -9.54 5.36
N VAL A 2 7.20 -9.75 6.16
CA VAL A 2 6.89 -11.09 6.70
C VAL A 2 6.53 -12.13 5.63
N LYS A 3 5.77 -11.73 4.61
CA LYS A 3 5.32 -12.61 3.53
C LYS A 3 6.44 -13.12 2.59
N HIS A 4 7.55 -12.39 2.47
CA HIS A 4 8.61 -12.70 1.51
C HIS A 4 9.95 -12.92 2.24
N HIS A 5 10.49 -11.89 2.87
CA HIS A 5 11.81 -11.90 3.49
C HIS A 5 11.94 -12.77 4.75
N TYR A 6 10.85 -13.04 5.47
CA TYR A 6 10.94 -13.82 6.71
C TYR A 6 11.30 -15.29 6.45
N VAL A 7 10.84 -15.85 5.32
CA VAL A 7 11.18 -17.22 4.90
C VAL A 7 12.67 -17.32 4.60
N GLU A 8 13.23 -16.31 3.94
CA GLU A 8 14.65 -16.24 3.53
C GLU A 8 15.64 -16.20 4.70
N LEU A 9 15.17 -15.90 5.92
CA LEU A 9 16.01 -15.88 7.11
C LEU A 9 16.39 -17.28 7.60
N PHE A 10 15.64 -18.31 7.20
CA PHE A 10 15.82 -19.68 7.66
C PHE A 10 16.25 -20.60 6.53
N LYS A 11 17.13 -21.56 6.83
CA LYS A 11 17.63 -22.50 5.83
C LYS A 11 16.54 -23.51 5.47
N GLU A 12 16.38 -23.78 4.17
CA GLU A 12 15.46 -24.81 3.68
C GLU A 12 15.71 -26.16 4.36
N GLY A 13 14.62 -26.85 4.73
CA GLY A 13 14.65 -28.15 5.40
C GLY A 13 14.73 -28.11 6.92
N THR A 14 14.90 -26.95 7.55
CA THR A 14 14.81 -26.85 9.02
C THR A 14 13.36 -26.69 9.51
N PRO A 15 13.06 -27.06 10.76
CA PRO A 15 11.73 -26.82 11.35
C PRO A 15 11.33 -25.34 11.33
N GLU A 16 12.28 -24.43 11.54
CA GLU A 16 12.04 -22.99 11.55
C GLU A 16 11.65 -22.47 10.16
N HIS A 17 12.27 -23.00 9.10
CA HIS A 17 11.88 -22.67 7.73
C HIS A 17 10.43 -23.11 7.45
N ALA A 18 10.04 -24.31 7.89
CA ALA A 18 8.65 -24.78 7.73
C ALA A 18 7.64 -23.86 8.46
N LEU A 19 7.98 -23.42 9.68
CA LEU A 19 7.16 -22.46 10.43
C LEU A 19 7.10 -21.08 9.75
N ALA A 20 8.22 -20.61 9.21
CA ALA A 20 8.27 -19.34 8.49
C ALA A 20 7.40 -19.37 7.23
N VAL A 21 7.42 -20.49 6.48
CA VAL A 21 6.54 -20.71 5.33
C VAL A 21 5.07 -20.72 5.74
N ASP A 22 4.71 -21.42 6.82
CA ASP A 22 3.33 -21.43 7.34
C ASP A 22 2.85 -20.01 7.66
N ILE A 23 3.65 -19.24 8.41
CA ILE A 23 3.33 -17.85 8.76
C ILE A 23 3.21 -16.97 7.52
N ALA A 24 4.14 -17.09 6.57
CA ALA A 24 4.12 -16.29 5.35
C ALA A 24 2.88 -16.60 4.50
N SER A 25 2.46 -17.87 4.42
CA SER A 25 1.31 -18.32 3.62
C SER A 25 -0.02 -17.71 4.07
N ARG A 26 -0.16 -17.42 5.36
CA ARG A 26 -1.35 -16.80 5.97
C ARG A 26 -1.20 -15.31 6.23
N THR A 27 -0.10 -14.70 5.77
CA THR A 27 0.13 -13.26 5.87
C THR A 27 -0.27 -12.58 4.57
N TYR A 28 -1.13 -11.57 4.68
CA TYR A 28 -1.65 -10.83 3.53
C TYR A 28 -1.51 -9.34 3.78
N GLU A 29 -1.37 -8.57 2.69
CA GLU A 29 -1.64 -7.15 2.76
C GLU A 29 -3.14 -6.94 3.04
N PHE A 30 -3.52 -5.88 3.74
CA PHE A 30 -4.90 -5.71 4.19
C PHE A 30 -5.90 -5.64 3.02
N THR A 31 -5.63 -4.84 2.00
CA THR A 31 -6.51 -4.74 0.82
C THR A 31 -6.48 -6.02 -0.02
N GLU A 32 -5.34 -6.71 -0.10
CA GLU A 32 -5.22 -8.04 -0.69
C GLU A 32 -6.15 -9.03 0.03
N TYR A 33 -6.13 -9.07 1.36
CA TYR A 33 -6.96 -9.98 2.13
C TYR A 33 -8.45 -9.73 1.89
N LEU A 34 -8.88 -8.45 1.96
CA LEU A 34 -10.28 -8.09 1.74
C LEU A 34 -10.76 -8.53 0.35
N VAL A 35 -10.01 -8.19 -0.70
CA VAL A 35 -10.46 -8.41 -2.08
C VAL A 35 -10.23 -9.85 -2.53
N ASN A 36 -9.04 -10.40 -2.28
CA ASN A 36 -8.63 -11.69 -2.83
C ASN A 36 -9.05 -12.87 -1.95
N VAL A 37 -9.11 -12.71 -0.62
CA VAL A 37 -9.51 -13.78 0.31
C VAL A 37 -10.99 -13.67 0.68
N LEU A 38 -11.41 -12.56 1.29
CA LEU A 38 -12.79 -12.38 1.75
C LEU A 38 -13.78 -12.04 0.63
N LYS A 39 -13.29 -11.72 -0.58
CA LYS A 39 -14.09 -11.29 -1.74
C LYS A 39 -14.93 -10.04 -1.46
N VAL A 40 -14.51 -9.22 -0.51
CA VAL A 40 -15.13 -7.93 -0.18
C VAL A 40 -14.62 -6.90 -1.18
N THR A 41 -15.55 -6.33 -1.95
CA THR A 41 -15.26 -5.26 -2.92
C THR A 41 -15.97 -3.95 -2.59
N ASP A 42 -16.92 -3.98 -1.65
CA ASP A 42 -17.64 -2.82 -1.15
C ASP A 42 -17.61 -2.85 0.38
N VAL A 43 -17.18 -1.74 0.97
CA VAL A 43 -17.08 -1.55 2.42
C VAL A 43 -18.10 -0.52 2.94
N GLY A 44 -18.97 -0.01 2.07
CA GLY A 44 -19.99 1.00 2.43
C GLY A 44 -19.42 2.36 2.82
N ALA A 45 -18.13 2.60 2.57
CA ALA A 45 -17.49 3.87 2.87
C ALA A 45 -18.02 4.98 1.95
N VAL A 46 -18.18 6.17 2.50
CA VAL A 46 -18.62 7.37 1.77
C VAL A 46 -17.69 8.51 2.17
N TYR A 47 -17.07 9.15 1.18
CA TYR A 47 -16.22 10.30 1.40
C TYR A 47 -16.35 11.29 0.24
N PRO A 48 -17.20 12.34 0.36
CA PRO A 48 -17.64 13.22 -0.73
C PRO A 48 -16.60 14.26 -1.17
N HIS A 49 -15.32 13.89 -1.19
CA HIS A 49 -14.23 14.79 -1.58
C HIS A 49 -13.26 14.11 -2.55
N LYS A 50 -12.49 14.93 -3.26
CA LYS A 50 -11.45 14.45 -4.16
C LYS A 50 -10.27 13.93 -3.34
N VAL A 51 -9.80 12.73 -3.66
CA VAL A 51 -8.67 12.11 -2.99
C VAL A 51 -7.62 11.66 -4.01
N THR A 52 -6.37 11.67 -3.59
CA THR A 52 -5.25 11.11 -4.36
C THR A 52 -4.81 9.83 -3.67
N TYR A 53 -4.93 8.71 -4.37
CA TYR A 53 -4.38 7.44 -3.88
C TYR A 53 -2.88 7.38 -4.20
N HIS A 54 -2.08 7.38 -3.13
CA HIS A 54 -0.65 7.12 -3.22
C HIS A 54 -0.37 5.64 -2.97
N ALA A 55 -0.11 4.89 -4.04
CA ALA A 55 0.30 3.50 -3.92
C ALA A 55 1.75 3.43 -3.41
N SER A 56 1.97 2.75 -2.29
CA SER A 56 3.32 2.61 -1.73
C SER A 56 4.22 1.79 -2.66
N CYS A 57 5.53 2.08 -2.64
CA CYS A 57 6.48 1.32 -3.44
C CYS A 57 6.59 -0.14 -2.98
N HIS A 58 6.46 -0.41 -1.68
CA HIS A 58 6.42 -1.77 -1.14
C HIS A 58 5.15 -2.52 -1.64
N TYR A 59 4.01 -1.84 -1.73
CA TYR A 59 2.78 -2.41 -2.31
C TYR A 59 2.95 -2.79 -3.78
N LEU A 60 3.47 -1.86 -4.60
CA LEU A 60 3.58 -2.08 -6.04
C LEU A 60 4.76 -2.97 -6.45
N ARG A 61 5.94 -2.76 -5.86
CA ARG A 61 7.21 -3.35 -6.33
C ARG A 61 7.58 -4.61 -5.57
N GLU A 62 7.31 -4.64 -4.27
CA GLU A 62 7.73 -5.75 -3.41
C GLU A 62 6.64 -6.82 -3.30
N MET A 63 5.38 -6.41 -3.11
CA MET A 63 4.24 -7.34 -3.05
C MET A 63 3.58 -7.58 -4.41
N GLY A 64 3.91 -6.78 -5.44
CA GLY A 64 3.36 -6.93 -6.79
C GLY A 64 1.86 -6.60 -6.94
N LEU A 65 1.23 -6.07 -5.88
CA LEU A 65 -0.19 -5.73 -5.83
C LEU A 65 -0.46 -4.43 -6.62
N LYS A 66 -1.64 -4.30 -7.24
CA LYS A 66 -1.90 -3.19 -8.19
C LYS A 66 -3.33 -2.65 -8.15
N THR A 67 -4.29 -3.50 -7.84
CA THR A 67 -5.71 -3.26 -8.12
C THR A 67 -6.58 -3.36 -6.88
N GLU A 68 -6.15 -4.12 -5.88
CA GLU A 68 -6.92 -4.49 -4.70
C GLU A 68 -7.41 -3.25 -3.94
N ALA A 69 -6.50 -2.33 -3.61
CA ALA A 69 -6.86 -1.07 -2.95
C ALA A 69 -7.80 -0.23 -3.83
N LYS A 70 -7.60 -0.20 -5.15
CA LYS A 70 -8.45 0.58 -6.07
C LYS A 70 -9.86 0.01 -6.19
N THR A 71 -10.01 -1.31 -6.17
CA THR A 71 -11.31 -1.98 -6.22
C THR A 71 -12.20 -1.53 -5.05
N LEU A 72 -11.62 -1.43 -3.84
CA LEU A 72 -12.33 -0.96 -2.65
C LEU A 72 -12.76 0.51 -2.76
N PHE A 73 -11.98 1.35 -3.45
CA PHE A 73 -12.39 2.71 -3.73
C PHE A 73 -13.49 2.76 -4.79
N VAL A 74 -13.36 2.11 -5.95
CA VAL A 74 -14.34 2.24 -7.06
C VAL A 74 -15.79 1.99 -6.66
N LYS A 75 -16.04 1.09 -5.72
CA LYS A 75 -17.39 0.78 -5.23
C LYS A 75 -17.87 1.69 -4.10
N SER A 76 -16.98 2.44 -3.45
CA SER A 76 -17.35 3.41 -2.42
C SER A 76 -18.13 4.58 -3.04
N LYS A 77 -19.17 5.06 -2.37
CA LYS A 77 -20.05 6.08 -2.94
C LYS A 77 -19.38 7.46 -2.82
N ALA A 78 -19.47 8.25 -3.90
CA ALA A 78 -19.16 9.68 -3.97
C ALA A 78 -17.67 10.10 -3.83
N TRP A 79 -16.74 9.57 -4.64
CA TRP A 79 -15.34 10.05 -4.67
C TRP A 79 -14.80 10.15 -6.11
N SER A 80 -13.66 10.82 -6.29
CA SER A 80 -12.92 10.85 -7.56
C SER A 80 -11.41 10.78 -7.33
N LEU A 81 -10.72 9.89 -8.07
CA LEU A 81 -9.26 9.72 -7.99
C LEU A 81 -8.51 10.80 -8.79
N CYS A 82 -7.60 11.55 -8.16
CA CYS A 82 -6.66 12.38 -8.91
C CYS A 82 -5.52 11.50 -9.49
N ASN A 83 -5.22 11.66 -10.79
CA ASN A 83 -4.12 10.96 -11.45
C ASN A 83 -2.77 11.49 -10.96
N SER A 84 -2.12 10.76 -10.05
CA SER A 84 -0.72 11.00 -9.67
C SER A 84 0.24 10.18 -10.56
N LYS A 85 1.49 10.65 -10.73
CA LYS A 85 2.53 9.96 -11.50
C LYS A 85 2.84 8.61 -10.86
N LYS A 86 2.35 7.54 -11.48
CA LYS A 86 2.14 6.18 -10.92
C LYS A 86 3.38 5.41 -10.43
N LYS A 87 4.60 5.96 -10.49
CA LYS A 87 5.85 5.20 -10.24
C LYS A 87 6.89 5.91 -9.38
N THR A 88 6.64 7.15 -8.96
CA THR A 88 7.58 7.92 -8.14
C THR A 88 7.49 7.49 -6.68
N CYS A 89 8.63 7.22 -6.05
CA CYS A 89 8.71 6.95 -4.61
C CYS A 89 8.48 8.25 -3.83
N CYS A 90 7.69 8.22 -2.76
CA CYS A 90 7.48 9.38 -1.89
C CYS A 90 8.69 9.75 -1.01
N GLY A 91 9.75 8.94 -1.00
CA GLY A 91 10.96 9.20 -0.22
C GLY A 91 10.83 8.95 1.29
N PHE A 92 9.65 8.54 1.78
CA PHE A 92 9.39 8.35 3.21
C PHE A 92 9.75 6.94 3.74
N GLY A 93 10.14 6.01 2.87
CA GLY A 93 10.43 4.62 3.24
C GLY A 93 11.90 4.35 3.59
N GLY A 94 12.15 3.53 4.60
CA GLY A 94 13.47 2.97 4.93
C GLY A 94 14.47 3.99 5.50
N ALA A 95 15.76 3.76 5.27
CA ALA A 95 16.85 4.57 5.81
C ALA A 95 16.84 6.04 5.32
N PHE A 96 16.08 6.37 4.27
CA PHE A 96 15.96 7.71 3.71
C PHE A 96 15.14 8.67 4.58
N HIS A 97 14.31 8.17 5.50
CA HIS A 97 13.58 9.00 6.46
C HIS A 97 14.53 9.74 7.44
N ARG A 98 15.76 9.25 7.64
CA ARG A 98 16.79 9.91 8.48
C ARG A 98 17.50 11.07 7.78
N HIS A 99 17.33 11.24 6.48
CA HIS A 99 17.95 12.31 5.71
C HIS A 99 16.88 13.20 5.09
N LEU A 100 16.30 14.06 5.94
CA LEU A 100 15.23 15.01 5.58
C LEU A 100 15.59 15.91 4.38
N SER A 101 16.88 16.16 4.16
CA SER A 101 17.40 16.92 3.01
C SER A 101 17.29 16.19 1.66
N ARG A 102 17.08 14.87 1.66
CA ARG A 102 16.92 14.03 0.46
C ARG A 102 15.49 13.49 0.28
N SER A 103 14.63 13.61 1.28
CA SER A 103 13.20 13.36 1.13
C SER A 103 12.55 14.59 0.48
N GLN A 104 12.44 14.60 -0.86
CA GLN A 104 11.63 15.61 -1.52
C GLN A 104 10.16 15.37 -1.16
N PRO A 105 9.42 16.40 -0.69
CA PRO A 105 7.97 16.32 -0.62
C PRO A 105 7.45 15.99 -2.01
N LEU A 106 6.50 15.05 -2.10
CA LEU A 106 5.60 14.96 -3.25
C LEU A 106 4.67 16.18 -3.19
N ASP A 107 5.19 17.36 -3.45
CA ASP A 107 4.36 18.54 -3.63
C ASP A 107 3.84 18.49 -5.06
N ASP A 108 2.66 17.89 -5.24
CA ASP A 108 1.92 17.86 -6.51
C ASP A 108 1.35 19.27 -6.86
N GLY A 109 1.99 20.36 -6.43
CA GLY A 109 1.63 21.74 -6.79
C GLY A 109 0.18 22.12 -6.48
N LYS A 110 -0.47 21.40 -5.56
CA LYS A 110 -1.87 21.61 -5.14
C LYS A 110 -1.99 21.82 -3.64
N GLN A 111 -0.92 22.20 -2.96
CA GLN A 111 -1.06 22.83 -1.66
C GLN A 111 -1.54 24.27 -1.87
N GLY A 112 -2.77 24.54 -1.47
CA GLY A 112 -3.25 25.91 -1.30
C GLY A 112 -4.35 26.37 -2.24
N GLN A 113 -5.52 25.74 -2.19
CA GLN A 113 -6.77 26.48 -2.36
C GLN A 113 -7.88 25.85 -1.52
N GLY A 114 -8.18 26.49 -0.38
CA GLY A 114 -9.48 26.34 0.28
C GLY A 114 -9.53 25.47 1.54
N TYR A 115 -8.73 25.78 2.56
CA TYR A 115 -9.19 25.62 3.95
C TYR A 115 -9.17 27.00 4.60
N ARG A 116 -10.22 27.79 4.34
CA ARG A 116 -10.60 28.88 5.23
C ARG A 116 -11.78 28.38 6.06
N ARG A 117 -11.70 28.66 7.36
CA ARG A 117 -12.68 28.37 8.40
C ARG A 117 -14.09 28.79 8.01
#